data_AF-A0A1Q6UDA6-F1
#
_entry.id   AF-A0A1Q6UDA6-F1
#
_cell.length_a   1.000
_cell.length_b   1.000
_cell.length_c   1.000
_cell.angle_alpha   90.00
_cell.angle_beta   90.00
_cell.angle_gamma   90.00
#
_symmetry.space_group_name_H-M   'P 1'
#
loop_
_entity.id
_entity.type
_entity.pdbx_description
1 polymer ?
#
loop_
_entity_poly.entity_id
_entity_poly.type
_entity_poly.pdbx_seq_one_letter_code
_entity_poly.pdbx_strand_id
1 'polypeptide(L)'
;MRKKPNNKLIGLFIVCGITLFLATVGMFVSEKIMADTKSEVVMYFSESIKGLDVGSPVVFKGVNIGRVSKIDLITDMDDSEFSIPVFVAFNRQNFNPSLPNETRRQILRQLVDKGLRARLNTQNYLTGQLMVELEMMPVDTPAVYRSKDGSIPEIPTVLSPLAELSRGFQEIPLKQTVTRMNKFLDSLNEQVVPKLNTVLEDFAQIPEQTKGIPETLRNIDRAVKEVPDALRSFDRAMTNISGAAKSLNNFADYIERHPEALLKGKGRY
;
A
#
# COMPACT_ATOMS: atom_id res chain seq x y z
N MET A 1 36.21 72.92 -20.80
CA MET A 1 35.63 73.07 -19.43
C MET A 1 34.89 71.78 -19.07
N ARG A 2 35.36 71.03 -18.05
CA ARG A 2 34.69 69.79 -17.59
C ARG A 2 33.47 70.17 -16.74
N LYS A 3 32.26 69.83 -17.19
CA LYS A 3 31.01 70.00 -16.45
C LYS A 3 31.05 69.11 -15.20
N LYS A 4 30.93 69.69 -14.00
CA LYS A 4 30.91 68.91 -12.75
C LYS A 4 29.65 68.02 -12.73
N PRO A 5 29.75 66.73 -12.38
CA PRO A 5 28.60 65.84 -12.33
C PRO A 5 27.57 66.32 -11.30
N ASN A 6 26.29 66.25 -11.67
CA ASN A 6 25.19 66.65 -10.80
C ASN A 6 24.82 65.49 -9.88
N ASN A 7 25.41 65.46 -8.69
CA ASN A 7 25.23 64.38 -7.72
C ASN A 7 23.76 64.16 -7.32
N LYS A 8 22.90 65.19 -7.42
CA LYS A 8 21.45 65.07 -7.18
C LYS A 8 20.75 64.22 -8.24
N LEU A 9 21.18 64.34 -9.50
CA LEU A 9 20.63 63.58 -10.62
C LEU A 9 21.01 62.10 -10.52
N ILE A 10 22.25 61.83 -10.09
CA ILE A 10 22.76 60.47 -9.87
C ILE A 10 22.03 59.81 -8.69
N GLY A 11 21.82 60.54 -7.59
CA GLY A 11 21.04 60.05 -6.45
C GLY A 11 19.59 59.69 -6.83
N LEU A 12 18.92 60.54 -7.62
CA LEU A 12 17.57 60.28 -8.10
C LEU A 12 17.51 59.01 -8.98
N PHE A 13 18.47 58.83 -9.88
CA PHE A 13 18.54 57.66 -10.74
C PHE A 13 18.71 56.35 -9.94
N ILE A 14 19.58 56.36 -8.93
CA ILE A 14 19.81 55.19 -8.07
C ILE A 14 18.55 54.84 -7.28
N VAL A 15 17.86 55.83 -6.70
CA VAL A 15 16.63 55.59 -5.94
C VAL A 15 15.54 55.03 -6.86
N CYS A 16 15.32 55.63 -8.03
CA CYS A 16 14.36 55.10 -9.01
C CYS A 16 14.71 53.67 -9.45
N GLY A 17 15.99 53.38 -9.69
CA GLY A 17 16.45 52.04 -10.05
C GLY A 17 16.17 51.01 -8.95
N ILE A 18 16.45 51.35 -7.68
CA ILE A 18 16.18 50.47 -6.53
C ILE A 18 14.68 50.25 -6.36
N THR A 19 13.86 51.30 -6.45
CA THR A 19 12.40 51.18 -6.33
C THR A 19 11.82 50.29 -7.43
N LEU A 20 12.27 50.46 -8.68
CA LEU A 20 11.79 49.67 -9.81
C LEU A 20 12.25 48.21 -9.69
N PHE A 21 13.48 47.97 -9.23
CA PHE A 21 13.99 46.64 -8.92
C PHE A 21 13.15 45.96 -7.83
N LEU A 22 12.90 46.64 -6.70
CA LEU A 22 12.08 46.11 -5.61
C LEU A 22 10.64 45.84 -6.04
N ALA A 23 10.04 46.72 -6.84
CA ALA A 23 8.69 46.51 -7.38
C ALA A 23 8.64 45.27 -8.28
N THR A 24 9.63 45.09 -9.15
CA THR A 24 9.70 43.95 -10.08
C THR A 24 9.88 42.64 -9.33
N VAL A 25 10.81 42.59 -8.36
CA VAL A 25 11.03 41.43 -7.50
C VAL A 25 9.78 41.14 -6.66
N GLY A 26 9.16 42.17 -6.09
CA GLY A 26 7.93 42.03 -5.30
C GLY A 26 6.77 41.45 -6.11
N MET A 27 6.54 41.94 -7.33
CA MET A 27 5.51 41.40 -8.23
C MET A 27 5.80 39.94 -8.59
N PHE A 28 7.04 39.60 -8.94
CA PHE A 28 7.44 38.24 -9.29
C PHE A 28 7.31 37.25 -8.12
N VAL A 29 7.68 37.68 -6.91
CA VAL A 29 7.54 36.87 -5.69
C VAL A 29 6.07 36.71 -5.31
N SER A 30 5.27 37.78 -5.37
CA SER A 30 3.83 37.72 -5.06
C SER A 30 3.07 36.83 -6.03
N GLU A 31 3.41 36.87 -7.32
CA GLU A 31 2.78 36.03 -8.34
C GLU A 31 3.07 34.54 -8.10
N LYS A 32 4.31 34.21 -7.70
CA LYS A 32 4.70 32.83 -7.35
C LYS A 32 4.00 32.32 -6.08
N ILE A 33 3.85 33.17 -5.06
CA ILE A 33 3.19 32.80 -3.79
C ILE A 33 1.67 32.68 -3.95
N MET A 34 1.02 33.59 -4.69
CA MET A 34 -0.44 33.55 -4.89
C MET A 34 -0.92 32.53 -5.92
N ALA A 35 -0.06 32.09 -6.84
CA ALA A 35 -0.40 31.06 -7.82
C ALA A 35 -0.60 29.69 -7.18
N ASP A 36 0.09 29.39 -6.08
CA ASP A 36 0.04 28.09 -5.40
C ASP A 36 -1.34 27.82 -4.76
N THR A 37 -1.99 28.82 -4.18
CA THR A 37 -3.22 28.62 -3.38
C THR A 37 -4.48 28.31 -4.19
N LYS A 38 -4.51 28.54 -5.51
CA LYS A 38 -5.80 28.59 -6.27
C LYS A 38 -6.28 27.26 -6.86
N SER A 39 -5.51 26.17 -6.76
CA SER A 39 -5.86 24.85 -7.29
C SER A 39 -5.32 23.70 -6.45
N GLU A 40 -5.25 23.87 -5.12
CA GLU A 40 -4.81 22.81 -4.23
C GLU A 40 -5.92 21.79 -3.99
N VAL A 41 -5.52 20.53 -3.88
CA VAL A 41 -6.37 19.41 -3.48
C VAL A 41 -5.66 18.69 -2.34
N VAL A 42 -6.45 18.22 -1.36
CA VAL A 42 -5.93 17.52 -0.19
C VAL A 42 -6.22 16.03 -0.26
N MET A 43 -5.29 15.23 0.27
CA MET A 43 -5.39 13.78 0.39
C MET A 43 -4.93 13.39 1.79
N TYR A 44 -5.69 12.53 2.47
CA TYR A 44 -5.40 12.13 3.84
C TYR A 44 -4.90 10.70 3.88
N PHE A 45 -3.60 10.50 4.05
CA PHE A 45 -3.02 9.16 4.15
C PHE A 45 -3.04 8.67 5.60
N SER A 46 -3.52 7.43 5.80
CA SER A 46 -3.50 6.73 7.10
C SER A 46 -2.27 5.82 7.27
N GLU A 47 -1.50 5.62 6.21
CA GLU A 47 -0.25 4.86 6.23
C GLU A 47 0.97 5.77 6.38
N SER A 48 2.14 5.18 6.61
CA SER A 48 3.39 5.93 6.65
C SER A 48 3.70 6.55 5.28
N ILE A 49 3.86 7.87 5.25
CA ILE A 49 4.31 8.62 4.07
C ILE A 49 5.83 8.70 3.95
N LYS A 50 6.59 7.85 4.68
CA LYS A 50 8.06 7.90 4.67
C LYS A 50 8.59 7.71 3.25
N GLY A 51 9.34 8.70 2.77
CA GLY A 51 9.87 8.73 1.40
C GLY A 51 9.05 9.62 0.45
N LEU A 52 7.91 10.15 0.90
CA LEU A 52 7.19 11.21 0.20
C LEU A 52 7.70 12.57 0.67
N ASP A 53 8.11 13.41 -0.27
CA ASP A 53 8.65 14.74 0.01
C ASP A 53 7.83 15.84 -0.69
N VAL A 54 7.96 17.08 -0.21
CA VAL A 54 7.47 18.24 -0.96
C VAL A 54 8.18 18.28 -2.31
N GLY A 55 7.38 18.39 -3.39
CA GLY A 55 7.85 18.30 -4.77
C GLY A 55 7.77 16.89 -5.37
N SER A 56 7.46 15.84 -4.58
CA SER A 56 7.17 14.52 -5.12
C SER A 56 6.09 14.62 -6.21
N PRO A 57 6.24 13.87 -7.31
CA PRO A 57 5.32 13.95 -8.43
C PRO A 57 3.97 13.36 -8.06
N VAL A 58 2.92 13.94 -8.64
CA VAL A 58 1.59 13.35 -8.67
C VAL A 58 1.32 12.87 -10.07
N VAL A 59 1.04 11.58 -10.21
CA VAL A 59 0.90 10.93 -11.51
C VAL A 59 -0.48 10.32 -11.69
N PHE A 60 -0.96 10.27 -12.92
CA PHE A 60 -2.14 9.49 -13.29
C PHE A 60 -1.78 8.64 -14.51
N LYS A 61 -1.88 7.32 -14.38
CA LYS A 61 -1.47 6.36 -15.43
C LYS A 61 -0.07 6.66 -16.00
N GLY A 62 0.88 6.99 -15.12
CA GLY A 62 2.26 7.31 -15.47
C GLY A 62 2.52 8.73 -16.01
N VAL A 63 1.48 9.55 -16.22
CA VAL A 63 1.64 10.95 -16.65
C VAL A 63 1.74 11.86 -15.44
N ASN A 64 2.79 12.69 -15.37
CA ASN A 64 2.91 13.71 -14.32
C ASN A 64 1.85 14.81 -14.51
N ILE A 65 0.95 14.89 -13.53
CA ILE A 65 -0.16 15.84 -13.52
C ILE A 65 -0.05 16.91 -12.44
N GLY A 66 0.89 16.78 -11.51
CA GLY A 66 1.06 17.73 -10.42
C GLY A 66 2.24 17.38 -9.54
N ARG A 67 2.32 18.07 -8.39
CA ARG A 67 3.34 17.87 -7.37
C ARG A 67 2.76 18.07 -5.98
N VAL A 68 3.36 17.42 -5.00
CA VAL A 68 3.09 17.68 -3.58
C VAL A 68 3.57 19.10 -3.25
N SER A 69 2.65 19.98 -2.84
CA SER A 69 2.96 21.37 -2.46
C SER A 69 3.29 21.48 -0.98
N LYS A 70 2.59 20.72 -0.12
CA LYS A 70 2.74 20.79 1.33
C LYS A 70 2.36 19.46 1.98
N ILE A 71 3.00 19.14 3.10
CA ILE A 71 2.67 18.00 3.96
C ILE A 71 2.53 18.56 5.37
N ASP A 72 1.37 18.38 5.99
CA ASP A 72 1.15 18.72 7.39
C ASP A 72 0.87 17.46 8.20
N LEU A 73 1.04 17.56 9.52
CA LEU A 73 0.61 16.55 10.48
C LEU A 73 -0.46 17.19 11.37
N ILE A 74 -1.70 16.72 11.24
CA ILE A 74 -2.77 17.15 12.12
C ILE A 74 -3.09 16.05 13.11
N THR A 75 -3.28 16.43 14.37
CA THR A 75 -3.82 15.55 15.40
C THR A 75 -5.25 15.97 15.62
N ASP A 76 -6.21 15.11 15.27
CA ASP A 76 -7.60 15.36 15.63
C ASP A 76 -7.76 15.03 17.12
N MET A 77 -8.06 16.05 17.92
CA MET A 77 -8.18 15.93 19.38
C MET A 77 -9.41 15.11 19.80
N ASP A 78 -10.37 14.92 18.88
CA ASP A 78 -11.61 14.18 19.16
C ASP A 78 -11.43 12.66 19.03
N ASP A 79 -10.67 12.18 18.02
CA ASP A 79 -10.53 10.74 17.72
C ASP A 79 -9.14 10.16 18.04
N SER A 80 -8.18 10.99 18.47
CA SER A 80 -6.77 10.59 18.70
C SER A 80 -6.11 9.89 17.49
N GLU A 81 -6.70 10.02 16.30
CA GLU A 81 -6.21 9.43 15.06
C GLU A 81 -5.30 10.45 14.35
N PHE A 82 -4.02 10.11 14.19
CA PHE A 82 -3.08 10.94 13.45
C PHE A 82 -3.43 10.86 11.97
N SER A 83 -3.73 12.01 11.37
CA SER A 83 -4.00 12.11 9.93
C SER A 83 -2.93 12.98 9.28
N ILE A 84 -2.45 12.54 8.11
CA ILE A 84 -1.40 13.24 7.37
C ILE A 84 -2.01 13.85 6.10
N PRO A 85 -2.52 15.10 6.16
CA PRO A 85 -2.96 15.81 4.99
C PRO A 85 -1.77 16.16 4.09
N VAL A 86 -1.84 15.67 2.86
CA VAL A 86 -0.91 15.97 1.78
C VAL A 86 -1.62 16.86 0.77
N PHE A 87 -1.09 18.06 0.57
CA PHE A 87 -1.59 19.04 -0.38
C PHE A 87 -0.87 18.87 -1.71
N VAL A 88 -1.66 18.91 -2.78
CA VAL A 88 -1.20 18.69 -4.16
C VAL A 88 -1.59 19.87 -5.01
N ALA A 89 -0.60 20.41 -5.74
CA ALA A 89 -0.79 21.40 -6.78
C ALA A 89 -0.78 20.71 -8.16
N PHE A 90 -1.88 20.82 -8.91
CA PHE A 90 -1.97 20.30 -10.27
C PHE A 90 -1.42 21.28 -11.31
N ASN A 91 -0.77 20.72 -12.34
CA ASN A 91 -0.20 21.49 -13.44
C ASN A 91 -1.31 22.18 -14.25
N ARG A 92 -1.25 23.51 -14.34
CA ARG A 92 -2.20 24.34 -15.12
C ARG A 92 -2.30 23.99 -16.60
N GLN A 93 -1.30 23.31 -17.16
CA GLN A 93 -1.29 22.91 -18.58
C GLN A 93 -2.16 21.67 -18.84
N ASN A 94 -2.38 20.84 -17.83
CA ASN A 94 -3.16 19.61 -17.94
C ASN A 94 -4.65 19.82 -17.68
N PHE A 95 -5.04 21.02 -17.24
CA PHE A 95 -6.41 21.42 -16.95
C PHE A 95 -6.72 22.71 -17.69
N ASN A 96 -7.85 22.78 -18.40
CA ASN A 96 -8.23 24.00 -19.13
C ASN A 96 -8.31 25.19 -18.14
N PRO A 97 -7.39 26.18 -18.22
CA PRO A 97 -7.30 27.25 -17.23
C PRO A 97 -8.52 28.18 -17.26
N SER A 98 -9.34 28.08 -18.30
CA SER A 98 -10.57 28.87 -18.50
C SER A 98 -11.75 28.36 -17.67
N LEU A 99 -11.67 27.18 -17.06
CA LEU A 99 -12.76 26.61 -16.27
C LEU A 99 -12.86 27.31 -14.90
N PRO A 100 -14.07 27.71 -14.46
CA PRO A 100 -14.30 28.21 -13.09
C PRO A 100 -13.88 27.19 -12.02
N ASN A 101 -13.47 27.68 -10.85
CA ASN A 101 -13.07 26.82 -9.72
C ASN A 101 -14.19 25.84 -9.31
N GLU A 102 -15.45 26.29 -9.31
CA GLU A 102 -16.60 25.44 -8.99
C GLU A 102 -16.78 24.28 -9.98
N THR A 103 -16.63 24.55 -11.26
CA THR A 103 -16.72 23.52 -12.30
C THR A 103 -15.61 22.49 -12.14
N ARG A 104 -14.39 22.92 -11.80
CA ARG A 104 -13.28 22.01 -11.50
C ARG A 104 -13.58 21.13 -10.29
N ARG A 105 -14.15 21.70 -9.22
CA ARG A 105 -14.61 20.92 -8.05
C ARG A 105 -15.66 19.89 -8.43
N GLN A 106 -16.64 20.26 -9.25
CA GLN A 106 -17.70 19.36 -9.69
C GLN A 106 -17.15 18.22 -10.54
N ILE A 107 -16.24 18.51 -11.47
CA ILE A 107 -15.56 17.48 -12.27
C ILE A 107 -14.78 16.53 -11.36
N LEU A 108 -14.03 17.07 -10.39
CA LEU A 108 -13.28 16.24 -9.45
C LEU A 108 -14.20 15.32 -8.65
N ARG A 109 -15.31 15.84 -8.11
CA ARG A 109 -16.32 15.05 -7.41
C ARG A 109 -16.84 13.93 -8.30
N GLN A 110 -17.21 14.22 -9.55
CA GLN A 110 -17.65 13.20 -10.50
C GLN A 110 -16.58 12.13 -10.78
N LEU A 111 -15.29 12.49 -10.79
CA LEU A 111 -14.22 11.52 -10.96
C LEU A 111 -14.09 10.64 -9.71
N VAL A 112 -14.18 11.23 -8.52
CA VAL A 112 -14.16 10.50 -7.24
C VAL A 112 -15.35 9.54 -7.12
N ASP A 113 -16.54 9.98 -7.54
CA ASP A 113 -17.75 9.16 -7.60
C ASP A 113 -17.60 7.99 -8.60
N LYS A 114 -16.80 8.19 -9.66
CA LYS A 114 -16.45 7.15 -10.64
C LYS A 114 -15.27 6.27 -10.20
N GLY A 115 -14.76 6.45 -8.99
CA GLY A 115 -13.71 5.62 -8.41
C GLY A 115 -12.31 6.24 -8.39
N LEU A 116 -12.14 7.54 -8.67
CA LEU A 116 -10.83 8.19 -8.52
C LEU A 116 -10.38 8.12 -7.07
N ARG A 117 -9.23 7.47 -6.84
CA ARG A 117 -8.55 7.39 -5.54
C ARG A 117 -7.09 7.78 -5.69
N ALA A 118 -6.53 8.29 -4.61
CA ALA A 118 -5.09 8.49 -4.48
C ALA A 118 -4.47 7.32 -3.70
N ARG A 119 -3.25 6.93 -4.06
CA ARG A 119 -2.46 5.98 -3.27
C ARG A 119 -0.99 6.35 -3.33
N LEU A 120 -0.22 5.92 -2.33
CA LEU A 120 1.23 6.03 -2.38
C LEU A 120 1.79 4.92 -3.26
N ASN A 121 2.74 5.26 -4.12
CA ASN A 121 3.49 4.28 -4.89
C ASN A 121 4.99 4.63 -4.89
N THR A 122 5.83 3.64 -5.08
CA THR A 122 7.29 3.82 -5.09
C THR A 122 7.72 4.42 -6.43
N GLN A 123 8.29 5.62 -6.38
CA GLN A 123 8.91 6.26 -7.55
C GLN A 123 10.29 5.68 -7.82
N ASN A 124 11.08 5.47 -6.76
CA ASN A 124 12.44 4.95 -6.87
C ASN A 124 12.68 3.87 -5.81
N TYR A 125 12.76 2.62 -6.27
CA TYR A 125 13.00 1.46 -5.42
C TYR A 125 14.37 1.48 -4.72
N LEU A 126 15.36 2.18 -5.27
CA LEU A 126 16.71 2.25 -4.69
C LEU A 126 16.76 3.20 -3.49
N THR A 127 16.09 4.35 -3.58
CA THR A 127 16.10 5.38 -2.53
C THR A 127 14.89 5.30 -1.61
N GLY A 128 13.88 4.50 -1.96
CA GLY A 128 12.60 4.45 -1.25
C GLY A 128 11.75 5.71 -1.43
N GLN A 129 12.03 6.52 -2.47
CA GLN A 129 11.24 7.73 -2.74
C GLN A 129 9.84 7.34 -3.24
N LEU A 130 8.83 7.97 -2.66
CA LEU A 130 7.43 7.79 -2.99
C LEU A 130 6.91 8.90 -3.89
N MET A 131 5.88 8.56 -4.65
CA MET A 131 5.03 9.46 -5.41
C MET A 131 3.57 9.24 -5.02
N VAL A 132 2.73 10.24 -5.32
CA VAL A 132 1.28 10.08 -5.26
C VAL A 132 0.79 9.60 -6.62
N GLU A 133 0.11 8.47 -6.65
CA GLU A 133 -0.55 7.96 -7.85
C GLU A 133 -2.05 8.10 -7.72
N LEU A 134 -2.66 8.69 -8.74
CA LEU A 134 -4.10 8.73 -8.92
C LEU A 134 -4.52 7.57 -9.84
N GLU A 135 -5.50 6.81 -9.39
CA GLU A 135 -6.00 5.63 -10.09
C GLU A 135 -7.53 5.59 -10.05
N MET A 136 -8.13 4.98 -11.08
CA MET A 136 -9.55 4.67 -11.10
C MET A 136 -9.77 3.29 -10.50
N MET A 137 -10.22 3.27 -9.25
CA MET A 137 -10.58 2.06 -8.52
C MET A 137 -11.99 1.59 -8.91
N PRO A 138 -12.33 0.31 -8.67
CA PRO A 138 -13.70 -0.17 -8.73
C PRO A 138 -14.66 0.74 -7.93
N VAL A 139 -15.85 1.01 -8.46
CA VAL A 139 -16.81 2.00 -7.92
C VAL A 139 -17.27 1.66 -6.50
N ASP A 140 -17.25 0.39 -6.14
CA ASP A 140 -17.54 -0.15 -4.81
C ASP A 140 -16.43 0.12 -3.77
N THR A 141 -15.26 0.60 -4.19
CA THR A 141 -14.18 0.99 -3.29
C THR A 141 -14.63 2.16 -2.41
N PRO A 142 -14.63 2.05 -1.07
CA PRO A 142 -15.10 3.11 -0.18
C PRO A 142 -14.40 4.46 -0.43
N ALA A 143 -15.18 5.54 -0.46
CA ALA A 143 -14.68 6.91 -0.45
C ALA A 143 -14.73 7.44 0.99
N VAL A 144 -13.62 7.32 1.73
CA VAL A 144 -13.52 7.87 3.08
C VAL A 144 -13.02 9.31 2.97
N TYR A 145 -13.83 10.25 3.44
CA TYR A 145 -13.47 11.66 3.53
C TYR A 145 -13.08 12.01 4.96
N ARG A 146 -11.99 12.76 5.13
CA ARG A 146 -11.47 13.18 6.45
C ARG A 146 -11.56 14.69 6.67
N SER A 147 -11.75 15.50 5.63
CA SER A 147 -11.89 16.94 5.77
C SER A 147 -13.23 17.33 6.40
N LYS A 148 -13.21 18.12 7.49
CA LYS A 148 -14.40 18.62 8.20
C LYS A 148 -14.97 19.91 7.58
N ASP A 149 -14.14 20.76 6.99
CA ASP A 149 -14.51 22.11 6.52
C ASP A 149 -14.87 22.15 5.01
N GLY A 150 -14.41 21.16 4.22
CA GLY A 150 -14.75 21.03 2.80
C GLY A 150 -14.33 22.22 1.91
N SER A 151 -13.57 23.18 2.46
CA SER A 151 -13.07 24.38 1.78
C SER A 151 -12.05 24.04 0.70
N ILE A 152 -11.26 22.99 0.93
CA ILE A 152 -10.31 22.41 -0.03
C ILE A 152 -10.89 21.09 -0.55
N PRO A 153 -10.92 20.88 -1.89
CA PRO A 153 -11.39 19.62 -2.45
C PRO A 153 -10.52 18.45 -1.98
N GLU A 154 -11.16 17.34 -1.62
CA GLU A 154 -10.47 16.14 -1.15
C GLU A 154 -10.55 15.02 -2.19
N ILE A 155 -9.43 14.33 -2.40
CA ILE A 155 -9.39 13.04 -3.11
C ILE A 155 -9.21 11.93 -2.06
N PRO A 156 -10.17 11.00 -1.94
CA PRO A 156 -10.05 9.89 -1.01
C PRO A 156 -8.85 9.00 -1.34
N THR A 157 -8.21 8.48 -0.30
CA THR A 157 -7.02 7.64 -0.44
C THR A 157 -7.32 6.17 -0.22
N VAL A 158 -6.51 5.31 -0.82
CA VAL A 158 -6.42 3.87 -0.50
C VAL A 158 -4.99 3.52 -0.12
N LEU A 159 -4.81 2.37 0.52
CA LEU A 159 -3.50 1.89 0.95
C LEU A 159 -2.59 1.60 -0.25
N SER A 160 -1.28 1.81 -0.08
CA SER A 160 -0.27 1.35 -1.02
C SER A 160 -0.24 -0.18 -1.11
N PRO A 161 0.22 -0.78 -2.23
CA PRO A 161 0.27 -2.24 -2.36
C PRO A 161 1.12 -2.90 -1.25
N LEU A 162 2.19 -2.21 -0.83
CA LEU A 162 3.06 -2.68 0.24
C LEU A 162 2.35 -2.62 1.60
N ALA A 163 1.58 -1.56 1.87
CA ALA A 163 0.80 -1.46 3.09
C ALA A 163 -0.36 -2.47 3.12
N GLU A 164 -1.04 -2.70 2.00
CA GLU A 164 -2.06 -3.76 1.86
C GLU A 164 -1.48 -5.15 2.18
N LEU A 165 -0.30 -5.44 1.62
CA LEU A 165 0.43 -6.68 1.89
C LEU A 165 0.83 -6.80 3.37
N SER A 166 1.37 -5.72 3.95
CA SER A 166 1.75 -5.69 5.37
C SER A 166 0.55 -5.91 6.29
N ARG A 167 -0.59 -5.26 6.02
CA ARG A 167 -1.84 -5.45 6.75
C ARG A 167 -2.34 -6.89 6.61
N GLY A 168 -2.29 -7.44 5.39
CA GLY A 168 -2.65 -8.84 5.13
C GLY A 168 -1.83 -9.82 5.97
N PHE A 169 -0.53 -9.59 6.17
CA PHE A 169 0.30 -10.43 7.05
C PHE A 169 -0.06 -10.33 8.53
N GLN A 170 -0.44 -9.15 9.02
CA GLN A 170 -0.88 -8.96 10.41
C GLN A 170 -2.20 -9.70 10.69
N GLU A 171 -3.05 -9.81 9.69
CA GLU A 171 -4.36 -10.46 9.78
C GLU A 171 -4.27 -12.00 9.71
N ILE A 172 -3.13 -12.60 9.33
CA ILE A 172 -2.97 -14.07 9.33
C ILE A 172 -2.93 -14.57 10.78
N PRO A 173 -3.94 -15.31 11.26
CA PRO A 173 -3.97 -15.78 12.63
C PRO A 173 -3.13 -17.05 12.76
N LEU A 174 -1.80 -16.94 12.60
CA LEU A 174 -0.85 -18.05 12.65
C LEU A 174 -1.08 -18.94 13.87
N LYS A 175 -1.35 -18.33 15.03
CA LYS A 175 -1.67 -19.04 16.27
C LYS A 175 -2.93 -19.91 16.14
N GLN A 176 -3.98 -19.41 15.49
CA GLN A 176 -5.22 -20.16 15.30
C GLN A 176 -5.03 -21.28 14.27
N THR A 177 -4.27 -21.04 13.20
CA THR A 177 -3.92 -22.07 12.21
C THR A 177 -3.15 -23.20 12.87
N VAL A 178 -2.10 -22.89 13.64
CA VAL A 178 -1.32 -23.89 14.39
C VAL A 178 -2.19 -24.62 15.41
N THR A 179 -3.06 -23.91 16.14
CA THR A 179 -3.97 -24.55 17.12
C THR A 179 -4.96 -25.51 16.45
N ARG A 180 -5.52 -25.13 15.28
CA ARG A 180 -6.40 -26.01 14.50
C ARG A 180 -5.67 -27.22 13.94
N MET A 181 -4.42 -27.04 13.50
CA MET A 181 -3.56 -28.15 13.07
C MET A 181 -3.27 -29.11 14.21
N ASN A 182 -2.87 -28.63 15.38
CA ASN A 182 -2.62 -29.47 16.54
C ASN A 182 -3.88 -30.25 16.93
N LYS A 183 -5.04 -29.59 17.02
CA LYS A 183 -6.32 -30.26 17.30
C LYS A 183 -6.70 -31.32 16.25
N PHE A 184 -6.39 -31.08 14.98
CA PHE A 184 -6.62 -32.05 13.92
C PHE A 184 -5.70 -33.27 14.08
N LEU A 185 -4.41 -33.06 14.39
CA LEU A 185 -3.45 -34.13 14.67
C LEU A 185 -3.86 -34.94 15.91
N ASP A 186 -4.27 -34.27 16.98
CA ASP A 186 -4.79 -34.90 18.20
C ASP A 186 -6.03 -35.74 17.87
N SER A 187 -6.96 -35.19 17.07
CA SER A 187 -8.18 -35.90 16.65
C SER A 187 -7.89 -37.12 15.77
N LEU A 188 -6.88 -37.04 14.89
CA LEU A 188 -6.44 -38.20 14.11
C LEU A 188 -5.86 -39.28 15.02
N ASN A 189 -5.01 -38.90 15.98
CA ASN A 189 -4.39 -39.84 16.90
C ASN A 189 -5.41 -40.48 17.86
N GLU A 190 -6.39 -39.72 18.35
CA GLU A 190 -7.36 -40.20 19.34
C GLU A 190 -8.57 -40.92 18.71
N GLN A 191 -9.00 -40.57 17.50
CA GLN A 191 -10.27 -41.09 16.95
C GLN A 191 -10.07 -42.06 15.80
N VAL A 192 -9.04 -41.89 14.99
CA VAL A 192 -8.84 -42.68 13.78
C VAL A 192 -7.97 -43.90 14.08
N VAL A 193 -6.85 -43.72 14.80
CA VAL A 193 -5.93 -44.82 15.14
C VAL A 193 -6.62 -45.93 15.97
N PRO A 194 -7.39 -45.63 17.03
CA PRO A 194 -8.01 -46.69 17.83
C PRO A 194 -9.13 -47.41 17.09
N LYS A 195 -9.93 -46.68 16.30
CA LYS A 195 -10.98 -47.26 15.46
C LYS A 195 -10.42 -48.23 14.43
N LEU A 196 -9.27 -47.91 13.83
CA LEU A 196 -8.58 -48.83 12.93
C LEU A 196 -8.11 -50.10 13.65
N ASN A 197 -7.56 -49.98 14.87
CA ASN A 197 -7.17 -51.16 15.65
C ASN A 197 -8.37 -52.04 16.02
N THR A 198 -9.47 -51.47 16.49
CA THR A 198 -10.69 -52.25 16.78
C THR A 198 -11.29 -52.90 15.55
N VAL A 199 -11.29 -52.22 14.39
CA VAL A 199 -11.78 -52.82 13.14
C VAL A 199 -10.89 -53.98 12.70
N LEU A 200 -9.57 -53.88 12.88
CA LEU A 200 -8.63 -54.96 12.57
C LEU A 200 -8.77 -56.14 13.55
N GLU A 201 -9.01 -55.87 14.82
CA GLU A 201 -9.29 -56.91 15.84
C GLU A 201 -10.64 -57.60 15.57
N ASP A 202 -11.70 -56.85 15.29
CA ASP A 202 -13.01 -57.38 14.92
C ASP A 202 -12.93 -58.24 13.66
N PHE A 203 -12.07 -57.85 12.70
CA PHE A 203 -11.81 -58.62 11.47
C PHE A 203 -11.09 -59.94 11.76
N ALA A 204 -10.16 -59.96 12.71
CA ALA A 204 -9.44 -61.16 13.13
C ALA A 204 -10.35 -62.19 13.85
N GLN A 205 -11.53 -61.77 14.31
CA GLN A 205 -12.51 -62.63 14.97
C GLN A 205 -13.61 -63.17 14.05
N ILE A 206 -13.64 -62.80 12.76
CA ILE A 206 -14.63 -63.32 11.82
C ILE A 206 -14.25 -64.76 11.43
N PRO A 207 -15.06 -65.79 11.75
CA PRO A 207 -14.80 -67.16 11.34
C PRO A 207 -14.85 -67.27 9.80
N GLU A 208 -13.97 -68.07 9.23
CA GLU A 208 -13.73 -68.27 7.79
C GLU A 208 -14.97 -68.69 6.95
N GLN A 209 -16.10 -68.96 7.61
CA GLN A 209 -17.30 -69.58 7.02
C GLN A 209 -18.35 -68.59 6.51
N THR A 210 -18.28 -67.29 6.85
CA THR A 210 -19.21 -66.26 6.36
C THR A 210 -18.76 -65.63 5.04
N LYS A 211 -18.85 -66.39 3.92
CA LYS A 211 -18.64 -65.91 2.54
C LYS A 211 -19.83 -65.11 1.96
N GLY A 212 -20.46 -64.28 2.78
CA GLY A 212 -21.59 -63.43 2.37
C GLY A 212 -21.37 -62.03 2.92
N ILE A 213 -20.62 -61.23 2.17
CA ILE A 213 -20.19 -59.91 2.61
C ILE A 213 -20.99 -58.84 1.84
N PRO A 214 -21.87 -58.05 2.50
CA PRO A 214 -22.60 -56.96 1.86
C PRO A 214 -21.68 -55.76 1.61
N GLU A 215 -22.08 -54.88 0.69
CA GLU A 215 -21.33 -53.73 0.13
C GLU A 215 -20.54 -52.87 1.13
N THR A 216 -20.92 -52.87 2.41
CA THR A 216 -20.22 -52.23 3.52
C THR A 216 -18.74 -52.62 3.62
N LEU A 217 -18.35 -53.87 3.36
CA LEU A 217 -16.95 -54.30 3.46
C LEU A 217 -16.08 -53.87 2.26
N ARG A 218 -16.67 -53.66 1.07
CA ARG A 218 -15.96 -53.06 -0.06
C ARG A 218 -15.64 -51.59 0.20
N ASN A 219 -16.53 -50.88 0.89
CA ASN A 219 -16.34 -49.48 1.23
C ASN A 219 -15.34 -49.29 2.38
N ILE A 220 -15.30 -50.21 3.35
CA ILE A 220 -14.31 -50.20 4.43
C ILE A 220 -12.91 -50.54 3.90
N ASP A 221 -12.75 -51.56 3.04
CA ASP A 221 -11.45 -51.90 2.46
C ASP A 221 -10.88 -50.75 1.61
N ARG A 222 -11.75 -49.99 0.93
CA ARG A 222 -11.36 -48.79 0.18
C ARG A 222 -10.95 -47.64 1.11
N ALA A 223 -11.74 -47.36 2.15
CA ALA A 223 -11.42 -46.32 3.13
C ALA A 223 -10.10 -46.63 3.89
N VAL A 224 -9.89 -47.87 4.31
CA VAL A 224 -8.67 -48.31 5.00
C VAL A 224 -7.44 -48.23 4.08
N LYS A 225 -7.59 -48.45 2.77
CA LYS A 225 -6.51 -48.27 1.79
C LYS A 225 -6.19 -46.81 1.48
N GLU A 226 -7.16 -45.91 1.59
CA GLU A 226 -6.98 -44.47 1.31
C GLU A 226 -6.34 -43.69 2.48
N VAL A 227 -6.52 -44.13 3.73
CA VAL A 227 -5.91 -43.46 4.91
C VAL A 227 -4.38 -43.40 4.85
N PRO A 228 -3.64 -44.49 4.56
CA PRO A 228 -2.19 -44.44 4.43
C PRO A 228 -1.71 -43.47 3.35
N ASP A 229 -2.42 -43.37 2.23
CA ASP A 229 -2.06 -42.45 1.13
C ASP A 229 -2.35 -40.98 1.48
N ALA A 230 -3.43 -40.72 2.23
CA ALA A 230 -3.71 -39.41 2.80
C ALA A 230 -2.61 -38.99 3.80
N LEU A 231 -2.18 -39.90 4.68
CA LEU A 231 -1.10 -39.65 5.65
C LEU A 231 0.25 -39.41 4.97
N ARG A 232 0.61 -40.18 3.95
CA ARG A 232 1.84 -39.95 3.14
C ARG A 232 1.79 -38.64 2.36
N SER A 233 0.61 -38.22 1.92
CA SER A 233 0.43 -36.96 1.19
C SER A 233 0.55 -35.77 2.14
N PHE A 234 0.04 -35.92 3.37
CA PHE A 234 0.22 -34.96 4.45
C PHE A 234 1.69 -34.86 4.91
N ASP A 235 2.38 -35.99 5.09
CA ASP A 235 3.81 -36.01 5.46
C ASP A 235 4.68 -35.33 4.39
N ARG A 236 4.39 -35.57 3.11
CA ARG A 236 5.03 -34.85 2.00
C ARG A 236 4.72 -33.36 2.01
N ALA A 237 3.47 -32.96 2.29
CA ALA A 237 3.11 -31.56 2.40
C ALA A 237 3.87 -30.88 3.56
N MET A 238 3.95 -31.53 4.72
CA MET A 238 4.69 -31.03 5.89
C MET A 238 6.20 -30.94 5.64
N THR A 239 6.78 -31.93 4.95
CA THR A 239 8.18 -31.91 4.55
C THR A 239 8.45 -30.76 3.57
N ASN A 240 7.56 -30.52 2.61
CA ASN A 240 7.68 -29.41 1.67
C ASN A 240 7.53 -28.05 2.36
N ILE A 241 6.61 -27.92 3.32
CA ILE A 241 6.44 -26.71 4.13
C ILE A 241 7.67 -26.45 4.99
N SER A 242 8.21 -27.48 5.65
CA SER A 242 9.45 -27.38 6.43
C SER A 242 10.64 -27.01 5.54
N GLY A 243 10.74 -27.58 4.34
CA GLY A 243 11.75 -27.22 3.34
C GLY A 243 11.62 -25.77 2.87
N ALA A 244 10.40 -25.28 2.67
CA ALA A 244 10.13 -23.89 2.32
C ALA A 244 10.46 -22.93 3.47
N ALA A 245 10.08 -23.26 4.70
CA ALA A 245 10.41 -22.48 5.89
C ALA A 245 11.93 -22.41 6.13
N LYS A 246 12.64 -23.53 5.94
CA LYS A 246 14.11 -23.57 6.01
C LYS A 246 14.75 -22.73 4.91
N SER A 247 14.19 -22.76 3.70
CA SER A 247 14.64 -21.90 2.59
C SER A 247 14.41 -20.43 2.88
N LEU A 248 13.29 -20.08 3.52
CA LEU A 248 12.98 -18.72 3.94
C LEU A 248 13.92 -18.24 5.06
N ASN A 249 14.23 -19.08 6.05
CA ASN A 249 15.23 -18.76 7.09
C ASN A 249 16.62 -18.58 6.48
N ASN A 250 17.04 -19.48 5.59
CA ASN A 250 18.33 -19.33 4.91
C ASN A 250 18.40 -18.04 4.06
N PHE A 251 17.28 -17.66 3.45
CA PHE A 251 17.19 -16.40 2.72
C PHE A 251 17.25 -15.20 3.68
N ALA A 252 16.53 -15.25 4.80
CA ALA A 252 16.58 -14.21 5.82
C ALA A 252 18.02 -14.04 6.38
N ASP A 253 18.69 -15.14 6.75
CA ASP A 253 20.09 -15.14 7.19
C ASP A 253 21.03 -14.59 6.11
N TYR A 254 20.76 -14.89 4.83
CA TYR A 254 21.54 -14.38 3.71
C TYR A 254 21.37 -12.88 3.53
N ILE A 255 20.13 -12.36 3.61
CA ILE A 255 19.84 -10.93 3.52
C ILE A 255 20.38 -10.17 4.75
N GLU A 256 20.33 -10.76 5.95
CA GLU A 256 20.90 -10.18 7.16
C GLU A 256 22.43 -10.00 7.03
N ARG A 257 23.11 -10.97 6.42
CA ARG A 257 24.55 -10.91 6.17
C ARG A 257 24.94 -10.08 4.95
N HIS A 258 24.05 -9.95 3.97
CA HIS A 258 24.28 -9.24 2.70
C HIS A 258 23.09 -8.35 2.32
N PRO A 259 22.86 -7.24 3.04
CA PRO A 259 21.77 -6.32 2.73
C PRO A 259 21.89 -5.72 1.32
N GLU A 260 23.11 -5.60 0.78
CA GLU A 260 23.38 -5.17 -0.59
C GLU A 260 22.83 -6.11 -1.68
N ALA A 261 22.54 -7.37 -1.36
CA ALA A 261 21.96 -8.33 -2.29
C ALA A 261 20.51 -7.97 -2.71
N LEU A 262 19.79 -7.20 -1.87
CA LEU A 262 18.47 -6.66 -2.20
C LEU A 262 18.51 -5.62 -3.33
N LEU A 263 19.62 -4.88 -3.44
CA LEU A 263 19.76 -3.76 -4.39
C LEU A 263 20.46 -4.18 -5.68
N LYS A 264 21.42 -5.12 -5.61
CA LYS A 264 22.20 -5.55 -6.78
C LYS A 264 21.66 -6.81 -7.45
N GLY A 265 20.70 -7.49 -6.82
CA GLY A 265 20.28 -8.83 -7.22
C GLY A 265 21.40 -9.86 -7.00
N LYS A 266 21.07 -11.14 -7.15
CA LYS A 266 22.02 -12.24 -6.93
C LYS A 266 23.23 -12.08 -7.87
N GLY A 267 24.37 -11.67 -7.31
CA GLY A 267 25.64 -11.58 -8.04
C GLY A 267 26.01 -12.94 -8.60
N ARG A 268 26.07 -13.06 -9.93
CA ARG A 268 26.63 -14.23 -10.59
C ARG A 268 28.15 -14.15 -10.42
N TYR A 269 28.69 -14.99 -9.55
CA TYR A 269 30.09 -15.43 -9.60
C TYR A 269 30.11 -16.85 -10.16
#